data_AF-A0A7T0KKJ0-F1
#
_entry.id   AF-A0A7T0KKJ0-F1
#
_cell.length_a   1.000
_cell.length_b   1.000
_cell.length_c   1.000
_cell.angle_alpha   90.00
_cell.angle_beta   90.00
_cell.angle_gamma   90.00
#
_symmetry.space_group_name_H-M   'P 1'
#
loop_
_entity.id
_entity.type
_entity.pdbx_description
1 polymer ?
#
loop_
_entity_poly.entity_id
_entity_poly.type
_entity_poly.pdbx_seq_one_letter_code
_entity_poly.pdbx_strand_id
1 'polypeptide(L)'
;MVLSSILRRRSRVFIAILAVAIGGTTLSGLATIAIDVPAQMAREVRSYGANLVVTPGEDSSALADADLKSVAERVESEALIGYAAFDYETVVVNDQPYVGAGIDFEAAKTVNPFWYIDGDWPQGSGQVLIGEEIASTIGVTVGDQIDVSLLNATSQSGSAAIDTSKPLKGDAAAPGMDIFTGTSGSGECAHDHEAAQSGNSENHSDHAGHGNHAGHASAPGNSDHAGHDAHAGHSGHGDHPGHGDHAAHGDHADHSDHVGHGDDAGHGETRESSSSMTQAAHASANADTPATVTLTVSGILKTGGNDDQYLFMGYSDMSTLTGQQPHYSLAEYSVALEGEQLAGLVDSINTQVDGVHAQTVKRLAQSDTGVLEMLRSLLLIVTVIVLALTIIGVSTTMVAVVTERRNEIGLRKALGATSTSIVWEFIGEGVVLGLIGGIIGAALGFGLAALVSLNVFHRTIAVNPLIIIVTILASVAVSVIACLSPVRRAAAVDPALVLRGE
;
A
#
# COMPACT_ATOMS: atom_id res chain seq x y z
N MET A 1 53.86 -13.41 -10.46
CA MET A 1 54.42 -12.61 -9.34
C MET A 1 53.44 -12.43 -8.18
N VAL A 2 52.19 -11.99 -8.40
CA VAL A 2 51.19 -11.80 -7.31
C VAL A 2 50.97 -13.06 -6.44
N LEU A 3 50.83 -14.25 -7.06
CA LEU A 3 50.64 -15.49 -6.29
C LEU A 3 51.84 -15.84 -5.39
N SER A 4 53.06 -15.51 -5.83
CA SER A 4 54.30 -15.73 -5.08
C SER A 4 54.58 -14.69 -4.00
N SER A 5 54.02 -13.47 -4.08
CA SER A 5 54.08 -12.49 -2.98
C SER A 5 53.10 -12.85 -1.85
N ILE A 6 51.91 -13.36 -2.21
CA ILE A 6 50.89 -13.84 -1.28
C ILE A 6 51.41 -14.99 -0.39
N LEU A 7 52.00 -16.02 -0.99
CA LEU A 7 52.39 -17.25 -0.27
C LEU A 7 53.40 -17.04 0.87
N ARG A 8 54.27 -16.02 0.76
CA ARG A 8 55.29 -15.72 1.79
C ARG A 8 54.71 -15.11 3.07
N ARG A 9 53.53 -14.49 3.02
CA ARG A 9 52.92 -13.76 4.15
C ARG A 9 51.49 -14.24 4.45
N ARG A 10 51.27 -15.56 4.31
CA ARG A 10 49.98 -16.28 4.42
C ARG A 10 49.07 -15.81 5.56
N SER A 11 49.60 -15.53 6.76
CA SER A 11 48.80 -15.09 7.91
C SER A 11 48.18 -13.70 7.74
N ARG A 12 48.95 -12.69 7.30
CA ARG A 12 48.41 -11.32 7.08
C ARG A 12 47.42 -11.30 5.90
N VAL A 13 47.73 -12.03 4.83
CA VAL A 13 46.85 -12.16 3.66
C VAL A 13 45.53 -12.85 4.04
N PHE A 14 45.58 -13.90 4.86
CA PHE A 14 44.39 -14.57 5.36
C PHE A 14 43.50 -13.62 6.19
N ILE A 15 44.09 -12.80 7.06
CA ILE A 15 43.34 -11.78 7.84
C ILE A 15 42.67 -10.76 6.91
N ALA A 16 43.35 -10.31 5.84
CA ALA A 16 42.76 -9.39 4.87
C ALA A 16 41.62 -10.02 4.06
N ILE A 17 41.78 -11.28 3.62
CA ILE A 17 40.71 -12.05 2.95
C ILE A 17 39.52 -12.25 3.90
N LEU A 18 39.76 -12.59 5.17
CA LEU A 18 38.72 -12.77 6.18
C LEU A 18 37.95 -11.47 6.41
N ALA A 19 38.63 -10.33 6.52
CA ALA A 19 37.99 -9.02 6.67
C ALA A 19 37.09 -8.68 5.48
N VAL A 20 37.57 -8.86 4.24
CA VAL A 20 36.76 -8.68 3.02
C VAL A 20 35.59 -9.67 2.98
N ALA A 21 35.81 -10.94 3.35
CA ALA A 21 34.78 -11.96 3.37
C ALA A 21 33.68 -11.66 4.39
N ILE A 22 34.01 -11.14 5.58
CA ILE A 22 33.02 -10.69 6.56
C ILE A 22 32.21 -9.52 6.00
N GLY A 23 32.87 -8.50 5.43
CA GLY A 23 32.20 -7.37 4.80
C GLY A 23 31.27 -7.78 3.64
N GLY A 24 31.72 -8.69 2.78
CA GLY A 24 30.93 -9.27 1.71
C GLY A 24 29.79 -10.18 2.19
N THR A 25 29.98 -10.90 3.30
CA THR A 25 28.93 -11.70 3.96
C THR A 25 27.82 -10.81 4.46
N THR A 26 28.16 -9.74 5.18
CA THR A 26 27.18 -8.76 5.66
C THR A 26 26.48 -8.06 4.50
N LEU A 27 27.23 -7.55 3.50
CA LEU A 27 26.64 -6.88 2.35
C LEU A 27 25.68 -7.81 1.57
N SER A 28 26.10 -9.03 1.25
CA SER A 28 25.26 -9.98 0.53
C SER A 28 24.06 -10.42 1.36
N GLY A 29 24.26 -10.79 2.63
CA GLY A 29 23.19 -11.26 3.49
C GLY A 29 22.14 -10.18 3.74
N LEU A 30 22.57 -8.95 4.05
CA LEU A 30 21.67 -7.82 4.26
C LEU A 30 21.01 -7.35 2.97
N ALA A 31 21.69 -7.37 1.82
CA ALA A 31 21.07 -7.04 0.53
C ALA A 31 20.00 -8.07 0.13
N THR A 32 20.28 -9.37 0.27
CA THR A 32 19.30 -10.43 0.03
C THR A 32 18.08 -10.25 0.97
N ILE A 33 18.31 -10.10 2.28
CA ILE A 33 17.24 -9.90 3.26
C ILE A 33 16.43 -8.62 2.97
N ALA A 34 17.07 -7.49 2.69
CA ALA A 34 16.40 -6.21 2.46
C ALA A 34 15.64 -6.13 1.13
N ILE A 35 15.85 -7.07 0.20
CA ILE A 35 15.11 -7.19 -1.06
C ILE A 35 14.02 -8.25 -0.93
N ASP A 36 14.36 -9.44 -0.44
CA ASP A 36 13.45 -10.58 -0.42
C ASP A 36 12.46 -10.56 0.74
N VAL A 37 12.84 -10.08 1.94
CA VAL A 37 11.93 -10.07 3.10
C VAL A 37 10.76 -9.12 2.90
N PRO A 38 10.90 -7.86 2.42
CA PRO A 38 9.75 -7.02 2.11
C PRO A 38 8.82 -7.66 1.07
N ALA A 39 9.37 -8.31 0.04
CA ALA A 39 8.57 -9.00 -0.97
C ALA A 39 7.87 -10.26 -0.43
N GLN A 40 8.48 -10.99 0.51
CA GLN A 40 7.86 -12.13 1.19
C GLN A 40 6.78 -11.67 2.17
N MET A 41 7.08 -10.70 3.03
CA MET A 41 6.14 -10.15 4.00
C MET A 41 4.95 -9.49 3.33
N ALA A 42 5.14 -8.72 2.25
CA ALA A 42 4.03 -8.08 1.57
C ALA A 42 3.12 -9.08 0.81
N ARG A 43 3.65 -10.23 0.39
CA ARG A 43 2.83 -11.35 -0.12
C ARG A 43 2.04 -12.00 1.00
N GLU A 44 2.71 -12.38 2.08
CA GLU A 44 2.11 -13.04 3.23
C GLU A 44 1.01 -12.15 3.83
N VAL A 45 1.33 -10.91 4.19
CA VAL A 45 0.40 -9.94 4.80
C VAL A 45 -0.77 -9.57 3.86
N ARG A 46 -0.56 -9.41 2.55
CA ARG A 46 -1.66 -9.14 1.62
C ARG A 46 -2.48 -10.38 1.23
N SER A 47 -1.96 -11.59 1.43
CA SER A 47 -2.71 -12.82 1.14
C SER A 47 -3.84 -13.11 2.15
N TYR A 48 -3.91 -12.36 3.25
CA TYR A 48 -4.90 -12.54 4.30
C TYR A 48 -6.11 -11.59 4.21
N GLY A 49 -6.47 -11.09 3.02
CA GLY A 49 -7.70 -10.30 2.88
C GLY A 49 -8.13 -10.02 1.44
N ALA A 50 -9.32 -9.44 1.28
CA ALA A 50 -9.77 -8.89 0.00
C ALA A 50 -8.71 -8.00 -0.68
N ASN A 51 -8.44 -8.28 -1.96
CA ASN A 51 -7.52 -7.53 -2.81
C ASN A 51 -8.16 -7.03 -4.12
N LEU A 52 -9.40 -7.45 -4.39
CA LEU A 52 -10.24 -7.04 -5.51
C LEU A 52 -11.61 -6.64 -4.93
N VAL A 53 -12.13 -5.49 -5.38
CA VAL A 53 -13.47 -5.00 -5.04
C VAL A 53 -14.26 -4.82 -6.32
N VAL A 54 -15.54 -5.19 -6.28
CA VAL A 54 -16.51 -5.03 -7.35
C VAL A 54 -17.68 -4.20 -6.83
N THR A 55 -18.02 -3.13 -7.52
CA THR A 55 -19.24 -2.34 -7.34
C THR A 55 -20.20 -2.60 -8.51
N PRO A 56 -21.48 -2.22 -8.40
CA PRO A 56 -22.35 -2.02 -9.56
C PRO A 56 -21.69 -1.10 -10.59
N GLY A 57 -22.01 -1.30 -11.87
CA GLY A 57 -21.73 -0.35 -12.96
C GLY A 57 -22.68 0.85 -12.95
N GLU A 58 -22.40 1.89 -13.73
CA GLU A 58 -23.14 3.17 -13.69
C GLU A 58 -24.67 3.05 -13.93
N ASP A 59 -25.11 2.00 -14.64
CA ASP A 59 -26.52 1.73 -14.95
C ASP A 59 -27.27 0.91 -13.87
N SER A 60 -26.60 0.44 -12.81
CA SER A 60 -27.20 -0.37 -11.74
C SER A 60 -26.91 0.19 -10.34
N SER A 61 -27.88 0.07 -9.43
CA SER A 61 -27.73 0.44 -8.02
C SER A 61 -27.28 -0.71 -7.12
N ALA A 62 -27.24 -1.95 -7.62
CA ALA A 62 -26.85 -3.15 -6.86
C ALA A 62 -26.29 -4.25 -7.78
N LEU A 63 -25.47 -5.14 -7.22
CA LEU A 63 -25.04 -6.38 -7.84
C LEU A 63 -26.07 -7.48 -7.56
N ALA A 64 -26.32 -8.34 -8.54
CA ALA A 64 -27.10 -9.57 -8.39
C ALA A 64 -26.17 -10.79 -8.17
N ASP A 65 -26.71 -11.89 -7.64
CA ASP A 65 -25.98 -13.17 -7.51
C ASP A 65 -25.33 -13.64 -8.83
N ALA A 66 -25.97 -13.34 -9.96
CA ALA A 66 -25.47 -13.66 -11.29
C ALA A 66 -24.16 -12.91 -11.61
N ASP A 67 -24.05 -11.66 -11.17
CA ASP A 67 -22.87 -10.82 -11.39
C ASP A 67 -21.71 -11.32 -10.53
N LEU A 68 -21.99 -11.61 -9.25
CA LEU A 68 -21.01 -12.18 -8.31
C LEU A 68 -20.40 -13.47 -8.85
N LYS A 69 -21.25 -14.34 -9.41
CA LYS A 69 -20.85 -15.60 -10.02
C LYS A 69 -20.09 -15.40 -11.33
N SER A 70 -20.50 -14.45 -12.16
CA SER A 70 -19.82 -14.13 -13.43
C SER A 70 -18.40 -13.59 -13.22
N VAL A 71 -18.19 -12.77 -12.18
CA VAL A 71 -16.85 -12.35 -11.75
C VAL A 71 -16.05 -13.54 -11.20
N ALA A 72 -16.65 -14.38 -10.34
CA ALA A 72 -15.96 -15.55 -9.78
C ALA A 72 -15.51 -16.55 -10.86
N GLU A 73 -16.33 -16.78 -11.90
CA GLU A 73 -15.99 -17.60 -13.07
C GLU A 73 -14.87 -16.99 -13.95
N ARG A 74 -14.58 -15.69 -13.79
CA ARG A 74 -13.48 -15.02 -14.50
C ARG A 74 -12.12 -15.29 -13.87
N VAL A 75 -12.09 -15.61 -12.57
CA VAL A 75 -10.89 -15.97 -11.81
C VAL A 75 -10.56 -17.44 -12.04
N GLU A 76 -9.27 -17.78 -12.21
CA GLU A 76 -8.86 -19.19 -12.26
C GLU A 76 -9.21 -19.88 -10.93
N SER A 77 -9.79 -21.09 -10.98
CA SER A 77 -10.35 -21.75 -9.79
C SER A 77 -9.32 -22.13 -8.72
N GLU A 78 -8.04 -22.20 -9.07
CA GLU A 78 -6.94 -22.38 -8.10
C GLU A 78 -6.46 -21.05 -7.48
N ALA A 79 -6.83 -19.91 -8.09
CA ALA A 79 -6.48 -18.58 -7.64
C ALA A 79 -7.59 -17.90 -6.82
N LEU A 80 -8.86 -18.28 -6.97
CA LEU A 80 -9.95 -17.75 -6.14
C LEU A 80 -9.90 -18.36 -4.73
N ILE A 81 -9.64 -17.54 -3.72
CA ILE A 81 -9.67 -17.94 -2.30
C ILE A 81 -11.12 -17.87 -1.78
N GLY A 82 -11.84 -16.82 -2.15
CA GLY A 82 -13.24 -16.62 -1.80
C GLY A 82 -13.75 -15.24 -2.19
N TYR A 83 -15.05 -15.01 -2.02
CA TYR A 83 -15.67 -13.69 -2.14
C TYR A 83 -16.77 -13.51 -1.09
N ALA A 84 -17.06 -12.26 -0.74
CA ALA A 84 -18.06 -11.86 0.23
C ALA A 84 -18.79 -10.62 -0.31
N ALA A 85 -20.11 -10.63 -0.29
CA ALA A 85 -20.93 -9.50 -0.69
C ALA A 85 -21.41 -8.72 0.54
N PHE A 86 -21.65 -7.42 0.34
CA PHE A 86 -22.04 -6.49 1.40
C PHE A 86 -23.23 -5.66 0.93
N ASP A 87 -24.28 -5.65 1.74
CA ASP A 87 -25.48 -4.81 1.62
C ASP A 87 -25.30 -3.64 2.61
N TYR A 88 -24.88 -2.46 2.12
CA TYR A 88 -24.57 -1.30 2.95
C TYR A 88 -25.75 -0.34 3.06
N GLU A 89 -26.21 -0.12 4.29
CA GLU A 89 -27.37 0.71 4.60
C GLU A 89 -27.07 1.75 5.69
N THR A 90 -27.81 2.87 5.67
CA THR A 90 -27.71 3.88 6.75
C THR A 90 -28.68 3.54 7.87
N VAL A 91 -28.14 3.04 8.97
CA VAL A 91 -28.90 2.61 10.15
C VAL A 91 -28.79 3.62 11.28
N VAL A 92 -29.74 3.61 12.20
CA VAL A 92 -29.78 4.49 13.38
C VAL A 92 -29.74 3.64 14.64
N VAL A 93 -28.81 3.96 15.53
CA VAL A 93 -28.65 3.39 16.88
C VAL A 93 -28.55 4.55 17.86
N ASN A 94 -29.38 4.57 18.91
CA ASN A 94 -29.44 5.66 19.89
C ASN A 94 -29.56 7.07 19.27
N ASP A 95 -30.45 7.22 18.29
CA ASP A 95 -30.66 8.47 17.50
C ASP A 95 -29.43 8.98 16.73
N GLN A 96 -28.35 8.19 16.61
CA GLN A 96 -27.17 8.52 15.79
C GLN A 96 -27.11 7.64 14.53
N PRO A 97 -26.80 8.21 13.35
CA PRO A 97 -26.64 7.45 12.12
C PRO A 97 -25.27 6.76 12.07
N TYR A 98 -25.29 5.48 11.68
CA TYR A 98 -24.12 4.64 11.43
C TYR A 98 -24.31 3.89 10.11
N VAL A 99 -23.24 3.26 9.60
CA VAL A 99 -23.32 2.36 8.45
C VAL A 99 -23.52 0.93 8.93
N GLY A 100 -24.65 0.34 8.57
CA GLY A 100 -24.93 -1.08 8.73
C GLY A 100 -24.50 -1.86 7.48
N ALA A 101 -24.03 -3.08 7.66
CA ALA A 101 -23.62 -3.98 6.60
C ALA A 101 -24.31 -5.35 6.77
N GLY A 102 -25.20 -5.69 5.86
CA GLY A 102 -25.74 -7.04 5.72
C GLY A 102 -24.71 -7.93 5.04
N ILE A 103 -24.32 -9.03 5.70
CA ILE A 103 -23.27 -9.94 5.20
C ILE A 103 -23.60 -11.42 5.43
N ASP A 104 -22.88 -12.28 4.71
CA ASP A 104 -22.66 -13.68 5.12
C ASP A 104 -21.36 -13.74 5.93
N PHE A 105 -21.46 -14.07 7.22
CA PHE A 105 -20.32 -14.14 8.14
C PHE A 105 -19.33 -15.25 7.80
N GLU A 106 -19.74 -16.38 7.21
CA GLU A 106 -18.81 -17.45 6.82
C GLU A 106 -18.05 -17.08 5.54
N ALA A 107 -18.71 -16.38 4.61
CA ALA A 107 -18.05 -15.77 3.46
C ALA A 107 -17.06 -14.66 3.90
N ALA A 108 -17.49 -13.73 4.74
CA ALA A 108 -16.65 -12.64 5.26
C ALA A 108 -15.43 -13.16 6.03
N LYS A 109 -15.59 -14.18 6.87
CA LYS A 109 -14.50 -14.85 7.60
C LYS A 109 -13.51 -15.58 6.67
N THR A 110 -13.97 -16.06 5.52
CA THR A 110 -13.11 -16.67 4.48
C THR A 110 -12.31 -15.60 3.73
N VAL A 111 -12.94 -14.46 3.42
CA VAL A 111 -12.32 -13.36 2.67
C VAL A 111 -11.42 -12.48 3.53
N ASN A 112 -11.77 -12.29 4.81
CA ASN A 112 -11.11 -11.38 5.75
C ASN A 112 -10.64 -12.13 7.03
N PRO A 113 -9.75 -13.14 6.92
CA PRO A 113 -9.25 -13.94 8.04
C PRO A 113 -8.40 -13.15 9.06
N PHE A 114 -8.04 -11.90 8.73
CA PHE A 114 -7.32 -10.97 9.61
C PHE A 114 -8.24 -10.24 10.62
N TRP A 115 -9.56 -10.29 10.44
CA TRP A 115 -10.52 -9.63 11.33
C TRP A 115 -10.42 -10.19 12.76
N TYR A 116 -9.90 -9.38 13.68
CA TYR A 116 -9.86 -9.72 15.10
C TYR A 116 -11.19 -9.38 15.74
N ILE A 117 -11.82 -10.36 16.38
CA ILE A 117 -13.09 -10.19 17.07
C ILE A 117 -12.89 -10.49 18.56
N ASP A 118 -13.28 -9.52 19.38
CA ASP A 118 -13.38 -9.63 20.82
C ASP A 118 -14.79 -10.15 21.14
N GLY A 119 -14.92 -11.45 21.43
CA GLY A 119 -16.21 -12.17 21.50
C GLY A 119 -16.30 -13.29 20.46
N ASP A 120 -17.51 -13.58 19.99
CA ASP A 120 -17.81 -14.63 19.01
C ASP A 120 -18.35 -14.04 17.69
N TRP A 121 -18.00 -14.69 16.57
CA TRP A 121 -18.68 -14.46 15.29
C TRP A 121 -20.18 -14.78 15.42
N PRO A 122 -21.09 -13.97 14.85
CA PRO A 122 -22.51 -14.29 14.77
C PRO A 122 -22.76 -15.66 14.14
N GLN A 123 -23.61 -16.48 14.77
CA GLN A 123 -23.96 -17.84 14.31
C GLN A 123 -25.36 -17.90 13.66
N GLY A 124 -26.07 -16.78 13.57
CA GLY A 124 -27.40 -16.69 12.97
C GLY A 124 -28.05 -15.32 13.17
N SER A 125 -29.33 -15.23 12.80
CA SER A 125 -30.17 -14.04 12.93
C SER A 125 -30.30 -13.53 14.38
N GLY A 126 -30.40 -12.22 14.55
CA GLY A 126 -30.54 -11.58 15.87
C GLY A 126 -29.22 -11.31 16.59
N GLN A 127 -28.09 -11.55 15.92
CA GLN A 127 -26.74 -11.29 16.42
C GLN A 127 -26.03 -10.26 15.53
N VAL A 128 -25.21 -9.42 16.16
CA VAL A 128 -24.51 -8.33 15.49
C VAL A 128 -23.04 -8.29 15.91
N LEU A 129 -22.18 -7.99 14.94
CA LEU A 129 -20.76 -7.69 15.13
C LEU A 129 -20.58 -6.18 14.97
N ILE A 130 -20.03 -5.50 15.96
CA ILE A 130 -19.93 -4.03 15.98
C ILE A 130 -18.45 -3.62 15.95
N GLY A 131 -18.07 -2.69 15.07
CA GLY A 131 -16.73 -2.11 15.05
C GLY A 131 -16.36 -1.36 16.34
N GLU A 132 -15.08 -1.36 16.71
CA GLU A 132 -14.60 -0.80 17.99
C GLU A 132 -14.93 0.69 18.17
N GLU A 133 -14.98 1.48 17.08
CA GLU A 133 -15.31 2.90 17.15
C GLU A 133 -16.80 3.12 17.44
N ILE A 134 -17.71 2.36 16.82
CA ILE A 134 -19.13 2.38 17.20
C ILE A 134 -19.29 1.90 18.64
N ALA A 135 -18.75 0.72 18.97
CA ALA A 135 -18.97 0.08 20.27
C ALA A 135 -18.51 0.96 21.44
N SER A 136 -17.35 1.63 21.30
CA SER A 136 -16.86 2.61 22.28
C SER A 136 -17.67 3.90 22.32
N THR A 137 -18.19 4.37 21.18
CA THR A 137 -19.04 5.58 21.09
C THR A 137 -20.39 5.40 21.76
N ILE A 138 -21.08 4.26 21.52
CA ILE A 138 -22.38 3.97 22.14
C ILE A 138 -22.28 3.28 23.51
N GLY A 139 -21.08 2.88 23.92
CA GLY A 139 -20.78 2.34 25.25
C GLY A 139 -21.26 0.90 25.49
N VAL A 140 -21.26 0.06 24.45
CA VAL A 140 -21.73 -1.35 24.52
C VAL A 140 -20.59 -2.35 24.59
N THR A 141 -20.90 -3.53 25.12
CA THR A 141 -20.01 -4.67 25.29
C THR A 141 -20.64 -5.96 24.75
N VAL A 142 -19.84 -7.02 24.64
CA VAL A 142 -20.33 -8.34 24.18
C VAL A 142 -21.41 -8.87 25.14
N GLY A 143 -22.56 -9.21 24.58
CA GLY A 143 -23.75 -9.68 25.30
C GLY A 143 -24.82 -8.60 25.53
N ASP A 144 -24.53 -7.32 25.28
CA ASP A 144 -25.53 -6.26 25.33
C ASP A 144 -26.53 -6.35 24.16
N GLN A 145 -27.70 -5.73 24.32
CA GLN A 145 -28.69 -5.61 23.25
C GLN A 145 -28.77 -4.16 22.75
N ILE A 146 -28.89 -4.00 21.44
CA ILE A 146 -29.08 -2.72 20.78
C ILE A 146 -30.29 -2.76 19.86
N ASP A 147 -31.02 -1.66 19.80
CA ASP A 147 -32.08 -1.46 18.80
C ASP A 147 -31.51 -0.72 17.60
N VAL A 148 -31.60 -1.36 16.43
CA VAL A 148 -31.16 -0.81 15.14
C VAL A 148 -32.41 -0.51 14.30
N SER A 149 -32.48 0.69 13.72
CA SER A 149 -33.62 1.12 12.89
C SER A 149 -33.15 1.78 11.59
N LEU A 150 -34.00 1.86 10.56
CA LEU A 150 -33.68 2.65 9.36
C LEU A 150 -33.81 4.16 9.58
N LEU A 151 -32.96 4.93 8.91
CA LEU A 151 -33.09 6.38 8.83
C LEU A 151 -34.29 6.77 7.94
N ASN A 152 -35.40 7.20 8.55
CA ASN A 152 -36.62 7.58 7.83
C ASN A 152 -36.40 8.74 6.83
N ALA A 153 -36.75 8.51 5.56
CA ALA A 153 -36.59 9.48 4.48
C ALA A 153 -37.41 10.78 4.66
N THR A 154 -38.46 10.79 5.47
CA THR A 154 -39.27 11.98 5.80
C THR A 154 -38.49 13.08 6.54
N SER A 155 -37.29 12.79 7.04
CA SER A 155 -36.36 13.79 7.60
C SER A 155 -35.49 14.49 6.53
N GLN A 156 -35.53 14.09 5.26
CA GLN A 156 -34.69 14.66 4.17
C GLN A 156 -35.09 16.08 3.70
N SER A 157 -35.91 16.83 4.44
CA SER A 157 -36.20 18.23 4.09
C SER A 157 -35.16 19.24 4.59
N GLY A 158 -34.01 18.78 5.12
CA GLY A 158 -32.97 19.64 5.69
C GLY A 158 -31.52 19.13 5.66
N SER A 159 -31.24 17.97 5.07
CA SER A 159 -29.88 17.44 4.90
C SER A 159 -29.61 17.12 3.43
N ALA A 160 -28.40 17.40 2.95
CA ALA A 160 -28.04 17.19 1.55
C ALA A 160 -28.08 15.71 1.19
N ALA A 161 -28.75 15.36 0.09
CA ALA A 161 -28.75 14.01 -0.44
C ALA A 161 -27.31 13.57 -0.75
N ILE A 162 -26.88 12.46 -0.15
CA ILE A 162 -25.65 11.78 -0.54
C ILE A 162 -25.96 11.07 -1.87
N ASP A 163 -25.35 11.59 -2.93
CA ASP A 163 -25.46 11.08 -4.29
C ASP A 163 -24.70 9.76 -4.42
N THR A 164 -25.42 8.65 -4.30
CA THR A 164 -24.88 7.28 -4.44
C THR A 164 -24.62 6.87 -5.90
N SER A 165 -24.92 7.73 -6.88
CA SER A 165 -24.70 7.43 -8.31
C SER A 165 -23.27 7.71 -8.80
N LYS A 166 -22.37 8.17 -7.93
CA LYS A 166 -20.95 8.33 -8.26
C LYS A 166 -20.14 7.10 -7.90
N PRO A 167 -19.27 6.61 -8.81
CA PRO A 167 -18.34 5.55 -8.47
C PRO A 167 -17.45 5.99 -7.32
N LEU A 168 -17.17 5.07 -6.39
CA LEU A 168 -16.24 5.24 -5.28
C LEU A 168 -14.82 5.45 -5.81
N LYS A 169 -14.54 6.69 -6.21
CA LYS A 169 -13.20 7.19 -6.45
C LYS A 169 -12.45 7.04 -5.13
N GLY A 170 -11.29 6.38 -5.16
CA GLY A 170 -10.49 6.02 -3.97
C GLY A 170 -9.86 7.18 -3.19
N ASP A 171 -10.49 8.36 -3.21
CA ASP A 171 -10.14 9.61 -2.55
C ASP A 171 -11.43 10.28 -2.02
N ALA A 172 -12.11 9.66 -1.05
CA ALA A 172 -13.29 10.24 -0.40
C ALA A 172 -13.33 9.89 1.10
N ALA A 173 -12.65 10.72 1.91
CA ALA A 173 -12.88 10.73 3.35
C ALA A 173 -14.29 11.22 3.69
N ALA A 174 -14.85 10.74 4.79
CA ALA A 174 -16.08 11.30 5.37
C ALA A 174 -15.91 12.82 5.64
N PRO A 175 -16.99 13.62 5.59
CA PRO A 175 -16.90 15.08 5.67
C PRO A 175 -16.49 15.56 7.07
N GLY A 176 -15.18 15.73 7.30
CA GLY A 176 -14.67 16.08 8.62
C GLY A 176 -13.18 16.39 8.79
N MET A 177 -12.38 16.61 7.73
CA MET A 177 -11.02 17.14 7.92
C MET A 177 -10.40 17.82 6.67
N ASP A 178 -9.97 19.07 6.82
CA ASP A 178 -9.14 19.78 5.83
C ASP A 178 -7.67 19.33 5.92
N ILE A 179 -7.10 18.74 4.86
CA ILE A 179 -5.64 18.75 4.63
C ILE A 179 -5.29 19.06 3.17
N PHE A 180 -4.95 20.34 2.96
CA PHE A 180 -3.94 20.89 2.06
C PHE A 180 -3.34 19.98 0.95
N THR A 181 -3.87 20.06 -0.27
CA THR A 181 -3.23 19.50 -1.47
C THR A 181 -2.21 20.47 -2.07
N GLY A 182 -0.92 20.19 -1.87
CA GLY A 182 0.14 20.98 -2.48
C GLY A 182 0.46 20.56 -3.92
N THR A 183 0.09 21.37 -4.92
CA THR A 183 0.75 21.35 -6.24
C THR A 183 0.84 22.77 -6.82
N SER A 184 1.97 23.05 -7.48
CA SER A 184 2.43 24.37 -7.93
C SER A 184 1.53 25.06 -8.97
N GLY A 185 1.35 26.40 -8.91
CA GLY A 185 0.61 27.13 -9.95
C GLY A 185 0.32 28.63 -9.78
N SER A 186 1.35 29.48 -9.71
CA SER A 186 1.36 30.94 -10.07
C SER A 186 0.41 31.98 -9.42
N GLY A 187 1.02 33.01 -8.81
CA GLY A 187 0.46 34.36 -8.58
C GLY A 187 -0.41 34.56 -7.34
N GLU A 188 -0.49 35.73 -6.70
CA GLU A 188 0.39 36.92 -6.70
C GLU A 188 0.01 37.80 -5.47
N CYS A 189 0.95 38.58 -4.90
CA CYS A 189 0.73 39.54 -3.80
C CYS A 189 0.23 38.96 -2.44
N ALA A 190 0.31 39.66 -1.31
CA ALA A 190 1.26 40.66 -0.80
C ALA A 190 1.16 40.67 0.74
N HIS A 191 2.10 41.30 1.44
CA HIS A 191 2.02 41.52 2.89
C HIS A 191 0.79 42.39 3.25
N ASP A 192 0.19 42.16 4.43
CA ASP A 192 0.27 43.12 5.56
C ASP A 192 -0.44 42.57 6.81
N HIS A 193 0.26 42.59 7.94
CA HIS A 193 -0.26 42.26 9.27
C HIS A 193 0.09 43.40 10.23
N GLU A 194 -0.89 44.20 10.64
CA GLU A 194 -0.72 45.15 11.74
C GLU A 194 -2.03 45.32 12.54
N ALA A 195 -1.86 45.52 13.85
CA ALA A 195 -2.86 45.95 14.85
C ALA A 195 -4.04 45.01 15.18
N ALA A 196 -4.59 45.00 16.41
CA ALA A 196 -4.08 45.40 17.73
C ALA A 196 -5.11 45.00 18.81
N GLN A 197 -4.65 44.67 20.04
CA GLN A 197 -5.35 44.84 21.35
C GLN A 197 -6.72 44.13 21.54
N SER A 198 -7.14 43.65 22.71
CA SER A 198 -6.67 43.63 24.12
C SER A 198 -7.34 42.40 24.81
N GLY A 199 -7.00 41.94 26.02
CA GLY A 199 -5.95 42.29 26.99
C GLY A 199 -6.27 41.66 28.36
N ASN A 200 -5.25 41.45 29.22
CA ASN A 200 -5.31 41.01 30.63
C ASN A 200 -6.05 39.67 30.96
N SER A 201 -5.66 38.89 31.98
CA SER A 201 -4.88 39.23 33.18
C SER A 201 -4.21 38.00 33.79
N GLU A 202 -3.06 38.20 34.46
CA GLU A 202 -2.56 37.43 35.64
C GLU A 202 -2.29 35.90 35.49
N ASN A 203 -1.24 35.30 36.06
CA ASN A 203 -0.23 35.73 37.04
C ASN A 203 1.05 34.84 36.96
N HIS A 204 2.20 35.31 37.48
CA HIS A 204 3.40 34.59 38.03
C HIS A 204 3.70 33.11 37.60
N SER A 205 4.93 32.59 37.43
CA SER A 205 6.35 33.03 37.48
C SER A 205 7.20 31.74 37.23
N ASP A 206 8.51 31.70 36.91
CA ASP A 206 9.57 32.70 36.96
C ASP A 206 10.76 32.41 35.99
N HIS A 207 11.72 33.34 35.95
CA HIS A 207 13.08 33.34 35.39
C HIS A 207 13.79 32.03 34.89
N ALA A 208 14.23 32.11 33.62
CA ALA A 208 15.62 31.83 33.21
C ALA A 208 15.99 32.80 32.05
N GLY A 209 17.21 33.36 32.01
CA GLY A 209 17.49 34.56 31.21
C GLY A 209 18.77 34.54 30.35
N HIS A 210 18.90 35.61 29.55
CA HIS A 210 20.06 36.05 28.74
C HIS A 210 20.53 35.10 27.60
N GLY A 211 20.91 35.61 26.41
CA GLY A 211 20.82 36.99 25.95
C GLY A 211 21.25 37.18 24.48
N ASN A 212 20.65 38.20 23.85
CA ASN A 212 21.31 39.33 23.18
C ASN A 212 22.52 39.05 22.25
N HIS A 213 22.36 39.28 20.93
CA HIS A 213 22.95 40.46 20.26
C HIS A 213 22.48 40.65 18.80
N ALA A 214 22.45 41.91 18.36
CA ALA A 214 22.02 42.35 17.02
C ALA A 214 23.20 42.83 16.13
N GLY A 215 22.94 43.00 14.83
CA GLY A 215 23.80 43.71 13.86
C GLY A 215 23.43 43.41 12.39
N HIS A 216 22.51 44.16 11.77
CA HIS A 216 22.75 45.31 10.86
C HIS A 216 23.63 45.03 9.61
N ALA A 217 23.07 45.19 8.39
CA ALA A 217 23.41 46.28 7.42
C ALA A 217 22.96 46.03 5.94
N SER A 218 22.04 46.88 5.48
CA SER A 218 21.90 47.56 4.16
C SER A 218 22.59 47.07 2.86
N ALA A 219 21.78 46.65 1.87
CA ALA A 219 21.48 47.25 0.52
C ALA A 219 22.59 47.92 -0.38
N PRO A 220 22.30 48.28 -1.66
CA PRO A 220 21.86 47.47 -2.82
C PRO A 220 22.68 47.76 -4.13
N GLY A 221 22.38 47.11 -5.28
CA GLY A 221 23.06 47.35 -6.57
C GLY A 221 22.27 46.98 -7.85
N ASN A 222 22.40 47.80 -8.89
CA ASN A 222 21.49 48.06 -10.02
C ASN A 222 21.60 47.16 -11.30
N SER A 223 20.54 47.22 -12.13
CA SER A 223 20.29 46.95 -13.59
C SER A 223 21.27 46.25 -14.55
N ASP A 224 20.73 45.62 -15.62
CA ASP A 224 20.82 46.13 -17.03
C ASP A 224 20.00 45.34 -18.10
N HIS A 225 19.52 46.07 -19.14
CA HIS A 225 19.06 45.74 -20.52
C HIS A 225 18.33 44.41 -20.88
N ALA A 226 17.16 44.36 -21.57
CA ALA A 226 16.73 44.89 -22.91
C ALA A 226 17.38 44.17 -24.13
N GLY A 227 16.71 43.76 -25.23
CA GLY A 227 15.29 43.80 -25.66
C GLY A 227 15.12 43.28 -27.13
N HIS A 228 13.91 43.42 -27.75
CA HIS A 228 13.54 43.14 -29.17
C HIS A 228 13.52 41.65 -29.61
N ASP A 229 12.79 41.11 -30.60
CA ASP A 229 11.62 41.37 -31.49
C ASP A 229 11.68 40.19 -32.52
N ALA A 230 10.72 39.79 -33.37
CA ALA A 230 9.26 39.91 -33.49
C ALA A 230 8.75 38.98 -34.63
N HIS A 231 7.42 38.89 -34.82
CA HIS A 231 6.65 38.51 -36.03
C HIS A 231 6.33 37.05 -36.47
N ALA A 232 5.01 36.81 -36.54
CA ALA A 232 4.20 36.14 -37.60
C ALA A 232 4.38 34.64 -37.92
N GLY A 233 3.35 33.87 -38.32
CA GLY A 233 1.91 34.14 -38.48
C GLY A 233 1.16 32.99 -39.22
N HIS A 234 -0.15 33.20 -39.51
CA HIS A 234 -1.06 32.39 -40.36
C HIS A 234 -1.82 31.14 -39.84
N SER A 235 -3.08 31.39 -39.46
CA SER A 235 -4.36 30.73 -39.87
C SER A 235 -4.43 29.45 -40.72
N GLY A 236 -5.43 28.60 -40.41
CA GLY A 236 -6.11 27.65 -41.31
C GLY A 236 -7.48 27.23 -40.74
N HIS A 237 -8.51 27.00 -41.58
CA HIS A 237 -9.93 26.91 -41.17
C HIS A 237 -10.74 25.92 -42.03
N GLY A 238 -11.89 25.45 -41.52
CA GLY A 238 -12.94 24.69 -42.23
C GLY A 238 -12.77 23.16 -42.29
N ASP A 239 -13.80 22.36 -42.63
CA ASP A 239 -15.26 22.57 -42.55
C ASP A 239 -16.01 21.23 -42.79
N HIS A 240 -17.29 21.13 -42.43
CA HIS A 240 -18.15 19.95 -42.72
C HIS A 240 -18.71 19.99 -44.16
N PRO A 241 -18.98 18.82 -44.80
CA PRO A 241 -20.36 18.27 -44.90
C PRO A 241 -20.38 16.71 -44.93
N GLY A 242 -21.48 15.96 -45.09
CA GLY A 242 -22.91 16.28 -45.28
C GLY A 242 -23.80 15.00 -45.38
N HIS A 243 -25.12 15.19 -45.54
CA HIS A 243 -26.16 14.15 -45.58
C HIS A 243 -26.16 13.22 -46.83
N GLY A 244 -26.85 12.08 -46.71
CA GLY A 244 -27.37 11.30 -47.84
C GLY A 244 -28.51 10.35 -47.45
N ASP A 245 -29.71 10.56 -47.98
CA ASP A 245 -30.87 9.65 -47.87
C ASP A 245 -30.80 8.50 -48.88
N HIS A 246 -31.43 7.35 -48.60
CA HIS A 246 -32.58 6.83 -49.36
C HIS A 246 -33.07 5.45 -48.88
N ALA A 247 -34.37 5.19 -49.13
CA ALA A 247 -35.13 4.04 -48.63
C ALA A 247 -35.06 2.76 -49.49
N ALA A 248 -35.50 1.64 -48.91
CA ALA A 248 -35.95 0.45 -49.64
C ALA A 248 -37.19 -0.18 -48.97
N HIS A 249 -38.15 -0.62 -49.79
CA HIS A 249 -39.44 -1.24 -49.42
C HIS A 249 -39.36 -2.77 -49.29
N GLY A 250 -40.36 -3.38 -48.64
CA GLY A 250 -40.70 -4.81 -48.74
C GLY A 250 -41.47 -5.32 -47.49
N ASP A 251 -42.78 -5.09 -47.35
CA ASP A 251 -43.96 -5.81 -47.91
C ASP A 251 -44.37 -7.13 -47.23
N HIS A 252 -45.67 -7.20 -46.87
CA HIS A 252 -46.51 -8.39 -46.58
C HIS A 252 -46.13 -9.32 -45.41
N ALA A 253 -47.05 -9.99 -44.68
CA ALA A 253 -48.52 -10.07 -44.67
C ALA A 253 -48.97 -10.40 -43.21
N ASP A 254 -50.01 -9.76 -42.67
CA ASP A 254 -51.40 -10.25 -42.61
C ASP A 254 -51.60 -11.67 -42.02
N HIS A 255 -52.20 -11.73 -40.81
CA HIS A 255 -53.27 -12.68 -40.52
C HIS A 255 -54.11 -12.22 -39.31
N SER A 256 -55.44 -12.29 -39.46
CA SER A 256 -56.43 -11.82 -38.49
C SER A 256 -57.11 -12.93 -37.68
N ASP A 257 -57.90 -12.49 -36.69
CA ASP A 257 -59.09 -13.15 -36.11
C ASP A 257 -58.94 -14.39 -35.20
N HIS A 258 -59.37 -14.24 -33.94
CA HIS A 258 -60.72 -14.70 -33.60
C HIS A 258 -61.31 -14.06 -32.33
N VAL A 259 -62.60 -13.72 -32.40
CA VAL A 259 -63.43 -13.27 -31.26
C VAL A 259 -64.24 -14.45 -30.70
N GLY A 260 -64.48 -14.45 -29.37
CA GLY A 260 -65.45 -15.31 -28.71
C GLY A 260 -66.09 -14.60 -27.50
N HIS A 261 -67.41 -14.39 -27.55
CA HIS A 261 -68.25 -13.83 -26.48
C HIS A 261 -69.13 -14.93 -25.87
N GLY A 262 -69.62 -14.76 -24.65
CA GLY A 262 -70.62 -15.68 -24.06
C GLY A 262 -70.97 -15.36 -22.61
N ASP A 263 -72.04 -14.58 -22.41
CA ASP A 263 -72.74 -14.43 -21.13
C ASP A 263 -73.66 -15.63 -20.84
N ASP A 264 -73.96 -15.93 -19.56
CA ASP A 264 -75.37 -16.12 -19.12
C ASP A 264 -75.56 -16.00 -17.58
N ALA A 265 -76.81 -15.76 -17.16
CA ALA A 265 -77.29 -15.68 -15.78
C ALA A 265 -77.67 -17.09 -15.22
N GLY A 266 -78.19 -17.33 -14.00
CA GLY A 266 -78.67 -16.52 -12.87
C GLY A 266 -79.44 -17.40 -11.84
N HIS A 267 -79.99 -16.79 -10.78
CA HIS A 267 -80.80 -17.40 -9.67
C HIS A 267 -80.04 -18.29 -8.64
N GLY A 268 -80.40 -18.36 -7.35
CA GLY A 268 -81.37 -17.54 -6.57
C GLY A 268 -82.00 -18.27 -5.36
N GLU A 269 -81.79 -17.74 -4.14
CA GLU A 269 -82.61 -17.92 -2.90
C GLU A 269 -82.73 -19.34 -2.26
N THR A 270 -82.99 -19.56 -0.95
CA THR A 270 -83.07 -18.74 0.30
C THR A 270 -82.98 -19.68 1.52
N ARG A 271 -82.41 -19.22 2.67
CA ARG A 271 -83.12 -19.02 3.96
C ARG A 271 -82.21 -18.71 5.16
N GLU A 272 -82.75 -17.88 6.05
CA GLU A 272 -82.12 -17.22 7.20
C GLU A 272 -81.82 -18.14 8.40
N SER A 273 -80.85 -17.77 9.24
CA SER A 273 -81.10 -17.33 10.63
C SER A 273 -79.81 -16.90 11.37
N SER A 274 -79.87 -15.72 12.01
CA SER A 274 -79.19 -15.26 13.26
C SER A 274 -78.12 -16.16 13.94
N SER A 275 -77.03 -15.66 14.56
CA SER A 275 -76.58 -14.28 14.82
C SER A 275 -75.27 -14.28 15.65
N SER A 276 -74.27 -13.45 15.32
CA SER A 276 -73.38 -12.81 16.31
C SER A 276 -72.45 -11.78 15.64
N MET A 277 -72.19 -10.68 16.33
CA MET A 277 -71.31 -9.60 15.87
C MET A 277 -69.84 -10.02 15.99
N THR A 278 -69.08 -9.95 14.90
CA THR A 278 -67.67 -9.53 14.90
C THR A 278 -67.41 -8.78 13.61
N GLN A 279 -67.36 -7.44 13.69
CA GLN A 279 -67.05 -6.61 12.53
C GLN A 279 -65.56 -6.75 12.22
N ALA A 280 -65.23 -7.36 11.07
CA ALA A 280 -63.86 -7.43 10.60
C ALA A 280 -63.37 -6.02 10.26
N ALA A 281 -62.57 -5.44 11.16
CA ALA A 281 -61.84 -4.23 10.88
C ALA A 281 -60.74 -4.55 9.86
N HIS A 282 -60.84 -4.00 8.66
CA HIS A 282 -59.67 -3.83 7.80
C HIS A 282 -58.66 -2.95 8.53
N ALA A 283 -57.67 -3.57 9.16
CA ALA A 283 -56.50 -2.87 9.66
C ALA A 283 -55.69 -2.40 8.45
N SER A 284 -55.88 -1.14 8.07
CA SER A 284 -54.90 -0.41 7.27
C SER A 284 -53.56 -0.48 8.03
N ALA A 285 -52.56 -1.15 7.46
CA ALA A 285 -51.23 -1.17 8.05
C ALA A 285 -50.68 0.27 8.07
N ASN A 286 -50.31 0.78 9.25
CA ASN A 286 -49.66 2.08 9.36
C ASN A 286 -48.24 1.98 8.78
N ALA A 287 -47.98 2.71 7.70
CA ALA A 287 -46.66 2.82 7.08
C ALA A 287 -45.83 3.97 7.70
N ASP A 288 -45.73 4.01 9.03
CA ASP A 288 -45.13 5.14 9.76
C ASP A 288 -44.46 4.72 11.09
N THR A 289 -43.84 3.54 11.09
CA THR A 289 -42.89 3.12 12.13
C THR A 289 -41.70 2.54 11.41
N PRO A 290 -40.48 3.09 11.55
CA PRO A 290 -39.30 2.49 10.95
C PRO A 290 -39.18 1.07 11.49
N ALA A 291 -38.82 0.12 10.63
CA ALA A 291 -38.53 -1.22 11.10
C ALA A 291 -37.36 -1.13 12.08
N THR A 292 -37.56 -1.67 13.28
CA THR A 292 -36.54 -1.75 14.33
C THR A 292 -36.26 -3.23 14.58
N VAL A 293 -34.98 -3.59 14.56
CA VAL A 293 -34.50 -4.93 14.89
C VAL A 293 -33.62 -4.83 16.13
N THR A 294 -34.01 -5.54 17.19
CA THR A 294 -33.19 -5.69 18.40
C THR A 294 -32.16 -6.79 18.15
N LEU A 295 -30.87 -6.42 18.19
CA LEU A 295 -29.75 -7.34 17.95
C LEU A 295 -28.92 -7.49 19.22
N THR A 296 -28.37 -8.69 19.44
CA THR A 296 -27.45 -8.97 20.55
C THR A 296 -26.00 -8.90 20.07
N VAL A 297 -25.16 -8.10 20.73
CA VAL A 297 -23.75 -7.92 20.37
C VAL A 297 -23.00 -9.23 20.65
N SER A 298 -22.65 -10.00 19.61
CA SER A 298 -21.90 -11.25 19.78
C SER A 298 -20.39 -11.02 19.86
N GLY A 299 -19.90 -9.94 19.26
CA GLY A 299 -18.49 -9.59 19.25
C GLY A 299 -18.26 -8.12 18.90
N ILE A 300 -17.05 -7.64 19.19
CA ILE A 300 -16.54 -6.34 18.77
C ILE A 300 -15.41 -6.56 17.77
N LEU A 301 -15.55 -6.02 16.56
CA LEU A 301 -14.55 -6.09 15.50
C LEU A 301 -13.46 -5.03 15.71
N LYS A 302 -12.20 -5.43 15.53
CA LYS A 302 -11.01 -4.58 15.65
C LYS A 302 -10.09 -4.81 14.46
N THR A 303 -10.03 -3.83 13.56
CA THR A 303 -9.21 -3.85 12.34
C THR A 303 -8.15 -2.76 12.31
N GLY A 304 -8.35 -1.66 13.04
CA GLY A 304 -7.55 -0.44 12.95
C GLY A 304 -7.82 0.36 11.67
N GLY A 305 -8.96 0.13 11.01
CA GLY A 305 -9.38 0.74 9.75
C GLY A 305 -10.88 1.02 9.70
N ASN A 306 -11.39 1.35 8.52
CA ASN A 306 -12.77 1.81 8.33
C ASN A 306 -13.84 0.81 8.81
N ASP A 307 -13.54 -0.50 8.83
CA ASP A 307 -14.46 -1.54 9.32
C ASP A 307 -14.83 -1.34 10.81
N ASP A 308 -14.00 -0.62 11.58
CA ASP A 308 -14.26 -0.30 12.99
C ASP A 308 -15.39 0.73 13.16
N GLN A 309 -15.80 1.38 12.06
CA GLN A 309 -16.92 2.34 11.98
C GLN A 309 -18.20 1.70 11.45
N TYR A 310 -18.25 0.36 11.28
CA TYR A 310 -19.39 -0.37 10.71
C TYR A 310 -20.04 -1.33 11.71
N LEU A 311 -21.32 -1.64 11.44
CA LEU A 311 -22.12 -2.58 12.19
C LEU A 311 -22.58 -3.71 11.25
N PHE A 312 -22.11 -4.94 11.49
CA PHE A 312 -22.35 -6.08 10.60
C PHE A 312 -23.45 -6.99 11.16
N MET A 313 -24.44 -7.30 10.34
CA MET A 313 -25.57 -8.18 10.66
C MET A 313 -25.80 -9.19 9.53
N GLY A 314 -26.56 -10.26 9.79
CA GLY A 314 -26.88 -11.24 8.73
C GLY A 314 -27.83 -10.64 7.69
N TYR A 315 -27.77 -11.10 6.44
CA TYR A 315 -28.71 -10.67 5.39
C TYR A 315 -30.19 -10.82 5.80
N SER A 316 -30.53 -11.80 6.64
CA SER A 316 -31.90 -11.98 7.17
C SER A 316 -32.35 -10.81 8.05
N ASP A 317 -31.43 -10.26 8.84
CA ASP A 317 -31.70 -9.18 9.77
C ASP A 317 -31.75 -7.85 8.98
N MET A 318 -30.83 -7.67 8.02
CA MET A 318 -30.86 -6.55 7.09
C MET A 318 -32.14 -6.54 6.24
N SER A 319 -32.56 -7.68 5.70
CA SER A 319 -33.84 -7.79 4.94
C SER A 319 -35.07 -7.51 5.81
N THR A 320 -35.00 -7.85 7.11
CA THR A 320 -36.07 -7.52 8.07
C THR A 320 -36.08 -6.02 8.40
N LEU A 321 -34.91 -5.39 8.42
CA LEU A 321 -34.72 -3.97 8.66
C LEU A 321 -35.13 -3.11 7.45
N THR A 322 -34.77 -3.50 6.23
CA THR A 322 -35.09 -2.78 4.99
C THR A 322 -36.47 -3.09 4.45
N GLY A 323 -37.02 -4.27 4.75
CA GLY A 323 -38.21 -4.79 4.10
C GLY A 323 -37.99 -5.19 2.63
N GLN A 324 -36.73 -5.23 2.18
CA GLN A 324 -36.33 -5.60 0.82
C GLN A 324 -35.66 -6.98 0.81
N GLN A 325 -35.47 -7.53 -0.40
CA GLN A 325 -34.55 -8.67 -0.58
C GLN A 325 -33.10 -8.18 -0.45
N PRO A 326 -32.12 -9.05 -0.12
CA PRO A 326 -30.72 -8.69 -0.08
C PRO A 326 -30.28 -8.04 -1.40
N HIS A 327 -29.60 -6.91 -1.31
CA HIS A 327 -29.08 -6.19 -2.46
C HIS A 327 -27.61 -5.82 -2.22
N TYR A 328 -26.73 -6.20 -3.13
CA TYR A 328 -25.30 -6.11 -2.87
C TYR A 328 -24.74 -4.79 -3.40
N SER A 329 -24.46 -3.85 -2.49
CA SER A 329 -23.83 -2.56 -2.83
C SER A 329 -22.35 -2.74 -3.20
N LEU A 330 -21.71 -3.80 -2.69
CA LEU A 330 -20.31 -4.13 -2.91
C LEU A 330 -20.10 -5.66 -2.88
N ALA A 331 -19.06 -6.12 -3.57
CA ALA A 331 -18.49 -7.44 -3.32
C ALA A 331 -16.96 -7.40 -3.25
N GLU A 332 -16.41 -8.01 -2.21
CA GLU A 332 -14.99 -8.19 -1.97
C GLU A 332 -14.54 -9.58 -2.42
N TYR A 333 -13.42 -9.64 -3.13
CA TYR A 333 -12.80 -10.87 -3.62
C TYR A 333 -11.38 -10.99 -3.07
N SER A 334 -11.06 -12.19 -2.59
CA SER A 334 -9.69 -12.58 -2.22
C SER A 334 -9.16 -13.51 -3.31
N VAL A 335 -8.15 -13.05 -4.05
CA VAL A 335 -7.58 -13.73 -5.21
C VAL A 335 -6.06 -13.85 -5.05
N ALA A 336 -5.50 -15.04 -5.27
CA ALA A 336 -4.07 -15.34 -5.18
C ALA A 336 -3.25 -14.81 -6.38
N LEU A 337 -3.56 -13.61 -6.87
CA LEU A 337 -2.85 -12.88 -7.93
C LEU A 337 -2.32 -11.55 -7.39
N GLU A 338 -1.20 -11.08 -7.95
CA GLU A 338 -0.56 -9.82 -7.56
C GLU A 338 -0.16 -8.96 -8.77
N GLY A 339 -0.01 -7.65 -8.53
CA GLY A 339 0.62 -6.73 -9.47
C GLY A 339 -0.06 -6.69 -10.84
N GLU A 340 0.73 -6.88 -11.90
CA GLU A 340 0.27 -6.84 -13.30
C GLU A 340 -0.76 -7.94 -13.61
N GLN A 341 -0.69 -9.10 -12.96
CA GLN A 341 -1.67 -10.19 -13.16
C GLN A 341 -3.03 -9.83 -12.57
N LEU A 342 -3.04 -9.22 -11.38
CA LEU A 342 -4.28 -8.75 -10.73
C LEU A 342 -4.88 -7.55 -11.50
N ALA A 343 -4.05 -6.64 -12.01
CA ALA A 343 -4.50 -5.55 -12.87
C ALA A 343 -5.11 -6.07 -14.18
N GLY A 344 -4.47 -7.03 -14.85
CA GLY A 344 -5.02 -7.67 -16.05
C GLY A 344 -6.32 -8.44 -15.79
N LEU A 345 -6.49 -9.04 -14.61
CA LEU A 345 -7.77 -9.62 -14.19
C LEU A 345 -8.85 -8.53 -14.05
N VAL A 346 -8.56 -7.41 -13.38
CA VAL A 346 -9.48 -6.26 -13.24
C VAL A 346 -9.91 -5.72 -14.61
N ASP A 347 -8.96 -5.50 -15.52
CA ASP A 347 -9.26 -5.05 -16.89
C ASP A 347 -10.11 -6.08 -17.65
N SER A 348 -9.89 -7.38 -17.42
CA SER A 348 -10.70 -8.45 -18.04
C SER A 348 -12.13 -8.52 -17.48
N ILE A 349 -12.35 -8.21 -16.21
CA ILE A 349 -13.69 -8.14 -15.60
C ILE A 349 -14.44 -6.93 -16.18
N ASN A 350 -13.82 -5.75 -16.11
CA ASN A 350 -14.38 -4.48 -16.62
C ASN A 350 -14.69 -4.47 -18.14
N THR A 351 -14.21 -5.46 -18.91
CA THR A 351 -14.44 -5.56 -20.36
C THR A 351 -15.29 -6.76 -20.78
N GLN A 352 -15.61 -7.69 -19.87
CA GLN A 352 -16.29 -8.96 -20.19
C GLN A 352 -17.47 -9.29 -19.27
N VAL A 353 -17.63 -8.56 -18.16
CA VAL A 353 -18.79 -8.64 -17.28
C VAL A 353 -19.51 -7.29 -17.36
N ASP A 354 -20.65 -7.26 -18.03
CA ASP A 354 -21.50 -6.07 -18.10
C ASP A 354 -22.14 -5.78 -16.73
N GLY A 355 -22.46 -4.52 -16.44
CA GLY A 355 -23.18 -4.14 -15.22
C GLY A 355 -22.37 -4.10 -13.93
N VAL A 356 -21.06 -4.36 -13.97
CA VAL A 356 -20.15 -4.28 -12.82
C VAL A 356 -18.96 -3.36 -13.06
N HIS A 357 -18.33 -2.88 -11.98
CA HIS A 357 -17.05 -2.21 -12.03
C HIS A 357 -16.08 -2.79 -11.01
N ALA A 358 -14.97 -3.35 -11.50
CA ALA A 358 -13.91 -3.95 -10.71
C ALA A 358 -12.75 -2.97 -10.49
N GLN A 359 -12.20 -2.95 -9.27
CA GLN A 359 -11.00 -2.21 -8.91
C GLN A 359 -10.12 -2.98 -7.91
N THR A 360 -8.80 -2.81 -8.00
CA THR A 360 -7.88 -3.39 -7.01
C THR A 360 -8.03 -2.69 -5.67
N VAL A 361 -8.21 -3.44 -4.58
CA VAL A 361 -8.09 -2.89 -3.23
C VAL A 361 -6.62 -2.59 -2.97
N LYS A 362 -6.23 -1.34 -3.24
CA LYS A 362 -4.97 -0.79 -2.75
C LYS A 362 -5.12 -0.51 -1.26
N ARG A 363 -5.19 -1.59 -0.47
CA ARG A 363 -5.05 -1.52 0.98
C ARG A 363 -3.77 -0.75 1.25
N LEU A 364 -3.92 0.40 1.91
CA LEU A 364 -2.97 1.49 1.83
C LEU A 364 -1.69 1.08 2.55
N ALA A 365 -0.74 0.51 1.81
CA ALA A 365 0.56 0.06 2.33
C ALA A 365 1.44 1.22 2.85
N GLN A 366 0.89 2.41 3.09
CA GLN A 366 1.58 3.53 3.72
C GLN A 366 1.90 3.24 5.20
N SER A 367 1.10 2.45 5.92
CA SER A 367 1.45 1.99 7.27
C SER A 367 2.67 1.06 7.25
N ASP A 368 2.69 0.08 6.34
CA ASP A 368 3.81 -0.86 6.17
C ASP A 368 5.05 -0.23 5.54
N THR A 369 4.88 0.76 4.65
CA THR A 369 6.02 1.44 4.00
C THR A 369 6.92 2.11 5.05
N GLY A 370 6.34 2.75 6.06
CA GLY A 370 7.12 3.35 7.15
C GLY A 370 7.96 2.34 7.93
N VAL A 371 7.40 1.17 8.26
CA VAL A 371 8.12 0.11 8.99
C VAL A 371 9.18 -0.55 8.11
N LEU A 372 8.86 -0.84 6.84
CA LEU A 372 9.78 -1.45 5.89
C LEU A 372 10.94 -0.49 5.52
N GLU A 373 10.67 0.81 5.38
CA GLU A 373 11.71 1.84 5.20
C GLU A 373 12.57 2.01 6.46
N MET A 374 11.97 1.98 7.66
CA MET A 374 12.73 2.02 8.92
C MET A 374 13.67 0.82 9.05
N LEU A 375 13.20 -0.39 8.77
CA LEU A 375 14.02 -1.61 8.75
C LEU A 375 15.11 -1.51 7.67
N ARG A 376 14.77 -1.10 6.44
CA ARG A 376 15.73 -0.95 5.35
C ARG A 376 16.81 0.09 5.67
N SER A 377 16.44 1.20 6.31
CA SER A 377 17.34 2.25 6.79
C SER A 377 18.30 1.71 7.86
N LEU A 378 17.78 0.97 8.85
CA LEU A 378 18.59 0.32 9.88
C LEU A 378 19.62 -0.66 9.29
N LEU A 379 19.20 -1.53 8.36
CA LEU A 379 20.09 -2.48 7.69
C LEU A 379 21.14 -1.78 6.81
N LEU A 380 20.78 -0.65 6.16
CA LEU A 380 21.71 0.18 5.39
C LEU A 380 22.78 0.78 6.31
N ILE A 381 22.40 1.35 7.45
CA ILE A 381 23.32 1.92 8.44
C ILE A 381 24.32 0.86 8.94
N VAL A 382 23.83 -0.33 9.31
CA VAL A 382 24.69 -1.46 9.73
C VAL A 382 25.64 -1.88 8.60
N THR A 383 25.17 -1.94 7.36
CA THR A 383 26.00 -2.26 6.19
C THR A 383 27.13 -1.23 6.02
N VAL A 384 26.82 0.07 6.09
CA VAL A 384 27.82 1.15 5.96
C VAL A 384 28.88 1.08 7.06
N ILE A 385 28.47 0.80 8.31
CA ILE A 385 29.41 0.63 9.43
C ILE A 385 30.36 -0.55 9.19
N VAL A 386 29.83 -1.71 8.77
CA VAL A 386 30.65 -2.90 8.51
C VAL A 386 31.58 -2.71 7.30
N LEU A 387 31.14 -2.02 6.25
CA LEU A 387 32.01 -1.65 5.14
C LEU A 387 33.14 -0.69 5.57
N ALA A 388 32.85 0.30 6.43
CA ALA A 388 33.87 1.20 6.98
C ALA A 388 34.91 0.43 7.83
N LEU A 389 34.46 -0.50 8.69
CA LEU A 389 35.34 -1.39 9.46
C LEU A 389 36.19 -2.28 8.55
N THR A 390 35.62 -2.77 7.45
CA THR A 390 36.33 -3.56 6.43
C THR A 390 37.45 -2.73 5.77
N ILE A 391 37.17 -1.47 5.40
CA ILE A 391 38.18 -0.54 4.86
C ILE A 391 39.32 -0.33 5.85
N ILE A 392 39.00 -0.10 7.13
CA ILE A 392 40.01 0.11 8.19
C ILE A 392 40.87 -1.15 8.39
N GLY A 393 40.28 -2.33 8.43
CA GLY A 393 41.00 -3.60 8.58
C GLY A 393 41.93 -3.91 7.41
N VAL A 394 41.45 -3.78 6.18
CA VAL A 394 42.26 -3.98 4.96
C VAL A 394 43.36 -2.92 4.86
N SER A 395 43.06 -1.64 5.14
CA SER A 395 44.05 -0.56 5.15
C SER A 395 45.16 -0.82 6.18
N THR A 396 44.81 -1.23 7.40
CA THR A 396 45.77 -1.52 8.48
C THR A 396 46.70 -2.68 8.14
N THR A 397 46.14 -3.78 7.60
CA THR A 397 46.97 -4.90 7.12
C THR A 397 47.87 -4.50 5.95
N MET A 398 47.39 -3.64 5.05
CA MET A 398 48.16 -3.12 3.92
C MET A 398 49.31 -2.20 4.34
N VAL A 399 49.13 -1.33 5.34
CA VAL A 399 50.23 -0.53 5.94
C VAL A 399 51.37 -1.44 6.38
N ALA A 400 51.06 -2.55 7.05
CA ALA A 400 52.07 -3.50 7.52
C ALA A 400 52.77 -4.20 6.34
N VAL A 401 52.01 -4.75 5.38
CA VAL A 401 52.57 -5.44 4.19
C VAL A 401 53.50 -4.53 3.40
N VAL A 402 53.11 -3.27 3.21
CA VAL A 402 53.86 -2.29 2.42
C VAL A 402 55.10 -1.81 3.18
N THR A 403 55.02 -1.63 4.51
CA THR A 403 56.19 -1.29 5.35
C THR A 403 57.21 -2.42 5.35
N GLU A 404 56.76 -3.67 5.43
CA GLU A 404 57.64 -4.86 5.34
C GLU A 404 58.31 -5.03 3.95
N ARG A 405 57.81 -4.36 2.90
CA ARG A 405 58.41 -4.32 1.56
C ARG A 405 59.14 -2.99 1.26
N ARG A 406 59.28 -2.08 2.23
CA ARG A 406 59.86 -0.72 2.01
C ARG A 406 61.23 -0.78 1.31
N ASN A 407 62.11 -1.68 1.73
CA ASN A 407 63.46 -1.82 1.15
C ASN A 407 63.44 -2.30 -0.31
N GLU A 408 62.54 -3.24 -0.64
CA GLU A 408 62.34 -3.70 -2.03
C GLU A 408 61.78 -2.57 -2.92
N ILE A 409 60.85 -1.78 -2.39
CA ILE A 409 60.27 -0.61 -3.07
C ILE A 409 61.34 0.46 -3.33
N GLY A 410 62.17 0.77 -2.33
CA GLY A 410 63.27 1.73 -2.44
C GLY A 410 64.29 1.31 -3.50
N LEU A 411 64.68 0.03 -3.51
CA LEU A 411 65.59 -0.52 -4.53
C LEU A 411 64.97 -0.46 -5.94
N ARG A 412 63.70 -0.82 -6.12
CA ARG A 412 63.02 -0.72 -7.43
C ARG A 412 62.97 0.72 -7.93
N LYS A 413 62.66 1.69 -7.06
CA LYS A 413 62.70 3.13 -7.41
C LYS A 413 64.12 3.60 -7.77
N ALA A 414 65.14 3.18 -7.03
CA ALA A 414 66.54 3.52 -7.33
C ALA A 414 67.00 2.97 -8.70
N LEU A 415 66.41 1.85 -9.14
CA LEU A 415 66.58 1.28 -10.49
C LEU A 415 65.67 1.91 -11.57
N GLY A 416 64.95 2.99 -11.25
CA GLY A 416 64.13 3.75 -12.20
C GLY A 416 62.65 3.35 -12.29
N ALA A 417 62.13 2.49 -11.40
CA ALA A 417 60.71 2.16 -11.39
C ALA A 417 59.84 3.37 -10.97
N THR A 418 58.80 3.68 -11.75
CA THR A 418 57.88 4.78 -11.46
C THR A 418 56.98 4.45 -10.27
N SER A 419 56.63 5.46 -9.46
CA SER A 419 55.67 5.32 -8.36
C SER A 419 54.33 4.74 -8.81
N THR A 420 53.87 5.06 -10.03
CA THR A 420 52.64 4.53 -10.62
C THR A 420 52.70 3.02 -10.86
N SER A 421 53.85 2.48 -11.29
CA SER A 421 54.04 1.03 -11.47
C SER A 421 53.89 0.28 -10.15
N ILE A 422 54.47 0.83 -9.07
CA ILE A 422 54.37 0.28 -7.71
C ILE A 422 52.92 0.34 -7.20
N VAL A 423 52.20 1.44 -7.47
CA VAL A 423 50.78 1.59 -7.10
C VAL A 423 49.92 0.52 -7.79
N TRP A 424 50.13 0.25 -9.09
CA TRP A 424 49.37 -0.77 -9.81
C TRP A 424 49.63 -2.20 -9.32
N GLU A 425 50.87 -2.55 -8.94
CA GLU A 425 51.21 -3.85 -8.36
C GLU A 425 50.39 -4.12 -7.08
N PHE A 426 50.30 -3.13 -6.20
CA PHE A 426 49.54 -3.23 -4.96
C PHE A 426 48.02 -3.11 -5.13
N ILE A 427 47.53 -2.33 -6.11
CA ILE A 427 46.11 -2.35 -6.49
C ILE A 427 45.73 -3.73 -7.02
N GLY A 428 46.60 -4.38 -7.79
CA GLY A 428 46.42 -5.77 -8.23
C GLY A 428 46.31 -6.77 -7.08
N GLU A 429 47.13 -6.62 -6.03
CA GLU A 429 46.96 -7.40 -4.79
C GLU A 429 45.59 -7.12 -4.14
N GLY A 430 45.17 -5.85 -4.04
CA GLY A 430 43.85 -5.46 -3.54
C GLY A 430 42.67 -6.04 -4.33
N VAL A 431 42.73 -6.06 -5.67
CA VAL A 431 41.70 -6.67 -6.51
C VAL A 431 41.60 -8.18 -6.25
N VAL A 432 42.72 -8.89 -6.09
CA VAL A 432 42.71 -10.33 -5.76
C VAL A 432 42.13 -10.61 -4.38
N LEU A 433 42.46 -9.79 -3.37
CA LEU A 433 41.84 -9.86 -2.03
C LEU A 433 40.34 -9.61 -2.11
N GLY A 434 39.93 -8.58 -2.85
CA GLY A 434 38.54 -8.19 -3.12
C GLY A 434 37.73 -9.29 -3.80
N LEU A 435 38.29 -9.96 -4.81
CA LEU A 435 37.63 -11.06 -5.53
C LEU A 435 37.48 -12.31 -4.64
N ILE A 436 38.55 -12.76 -3.99
CA ILE A 436 38.51 -13.97 -3.15
C ILE A 436 37.59 -13.75 -1.96
N GLY A 437 37.76 -12.64 -1.24
CA GLY A 437 36.89 -12.28 -0.12
C GLY A 437 35.44 -12.04 -0.56
N GLY A 438 35.21 -11.38 -1.70
CA GLY A 438 33.88 -11.13 -2.24
C GLY A 438 33.13 -12.39 -2.67
N ILE A 439 33.81 -13.37 -3.29
CA ILE A 439 33.21 -14.66 -3.65
C ILE A 439 32.85 -15.47 -2.39
N ILE A 440 33.77 -15.56 -1.42
CA ILE A 440 33.51 -16.24 -0.14
C ILE A 440 32.36 -15.53 0.61
N GLY A 441 32.39 -14.19 0.66
CA GLY A 441 31.38 -13.37 1.30
C GLY A 441 30.00 -13.51 0.66
N ALA A 442 29.89 -13.48 -0.67
CA ALA A 442 28.63 -13.70 -1.37
C ALA A 442 28.05 -15.11 -1.10
N ALA A 443 28.90 -16.14 -1.13
CA ALA A 443 28.48 -17.51 -0.84
C ALA A 443 27.99 -17.69 0.61
N LEU A 444 28.73 -17.15 1.59
CA LEU A 444 28.35 -17.21 3.00
C LEU A 444 27.13 -16.34 3.31
N GLY A 445 27.06 -15.13 2.75
CA GLY A 445 25.95 -14.20 2.95
C GLY A 445 24.63 -14.72 2.38
N PHE A 446 24.66 -15.27 1.16
CA PHE A 446 23.51 -15.98 0.59
C PHE A 446 23.14 -17.22 1.42
N GLY A 447 24.12 -18.04 1.82
CA GLY A 447 23.87 -19.24 2.63
C GLY A 447 23.22 -18.93 3.99
N LEU A 448 23.66 -17.86 4.66
CA LEU A 448 23.05 -17.40 5.91
C LEU A 448 21.65 -16.82 5.69
N ALA A 449 21.45 -16.00 4.65
CA ALA A 449 20.13 -15.47 4.32
C ALA A 449 19.13 -16.59 4.00
N ALA A 450 19.53 -17.59 3.20
CA ALA A 450 18.72 -18.76 2.88
C ALA A 450 18.39 -19.59 4.13
N LEU A 451 19.35 -19.76 5.05
CA LEU A 451 19.12 -20.46 6.33
C LEU A 451 18.10 -19.71 7.19
N VAL A 452 18.19 -18.38 7.30
CA VAL A 452 17.23 -17.56 8.05
C VAL A 452 15.83 -17.66 7.41
N SER A 453 15.73 -17.51 6.09
CA SER A 453 14.43 -17.58 5.37
C SER A 453 13.76 -18.95 5.49
N LEU A 454 14.54 -20.04 5.46
CA LEU A 454 14.00 -21.39 5.65
C LEU A 454 13.46 -21.63 7.07
N ASN A 455 14.11 -21.10 8.10
CA ASN A 455 13.67 -21.30 9.48
C ASN A 455 12.57 -20.33 9.93
N VAL A 456 12.47 -19.14 9.33
CA VAL A 456 11.47 -18.12 9.70
C VAL A 456 10.24 -18.18 8.79
N PHE A 457 10.42 -18.26 7.48
CA PHE A 457 9.35 -18.16 6.48
C PHE A 457 9.03 -19.49 5.78
N HIS A 458 9.69 -20.60 6.15
CA HIS A 458 9.52 -21.93 5.54
C HIS A 458 9.68 -21.98 4.00
N ARG A 459 10.26 -20.93 3.39
CA ARG A 459 10.37 -20.74 1.94
C ARG A 459 11.82 -20.58 1.51
N THR A 460 12.14 -21.08 0.32
CA THR A 460 13.44 -20.93 -0.32
C THR A 460 13.61 -19.54 -0.92
N ILE A 461 14.79 -18.94 -0.74
CA ILE A 461 15.17 -17.70 -1.44
C ILE A 461 15.55 -18.03 -2.88
N ALA A 462 15.03 -17.26 -3.83
CA ALA A 462 15.46 -17.33 -5.23
C ALA A 462 16.88 -16.75 -5.38
N VAL A 463 17.78 -17.50 -6.02
CA VAL A 463 19.14 -17.01 -6.29
C VAL A 463 19.06 -15.87 -7.31
N ASN A 464 19.22 -14.63 -6.86
CA ASN A 464 19.32 -13.47 -7.76
C ASN A 464 20.80 -13.25 -8.15
N PRO A 465 21.20 -13.50 -9.41
CA PRO A 465 22.60 -13.37 -9.83
C PRO A 465 23.13 -11.93 -9.73
N LEU A 466 22.25 -10.94 -9.82
CA LEU A 466 22.61 -9.52 -9.75
C LEU A 466 23.16 -9.16 -8.35
N ILE A 467 22.56 -9.68 -7.28
CA ILE A 467 23.03 -9.45 -5.90
C ILE A 467 24.44 -10.01 -5.70
N ILE A 468 24.72 -11.20 -6.25
CA ILE A 468 26.04 -11.85 -6.19
C ILE A 468 27.08 -11.01 -6.94
N ILE A 469 26.78 -10.58 -8.17
CA ILE A 469 27.67 -9.75 -8.98
C ILE A 469 27.95 -8.41 -8.29
N VAL A 470 26.91 -7.72 -7.81
CA VAL A 470 27.04 -6.44 -7.09
C VAL A 470 27.88 -6.59 -5.82
N THR A 471 27.68 -7.66 -5.04
CA THR A 471 28.48 -7.94 -3.82
C THR A 471 29.96 -8.12 -4.16
N ILE A 472 30.29 -8.90 -5.20
CA ILE A 472 31.67 -9.14 -5.60
C ILE A 472 32.32 -7.84 -6.09
N LEU A 473 31.63 -7.06 -6.93
CA LEU A 473 32.12 -5.77 -7.41
C LEU A 473 32.32 -4.76 -6.28
N ALA A 474 31.38 -4.68 -5.33
CA ALA A 474 31.49 -3.83 -4.15
C ALA A 474 32.66 -4.26 -3.25
N SER A 475 32.87 -5.57 -3.06
CA SER A 475 34.00 -6.11 -2.29
C SER A 475 35.35 -5.76 -2.92
N VAL A 476 35.46 -5.81 -4.25
CA VAL A 476 36.63 -5.34 -5.01
C VAL A 476 36.83 -3.84 -4.86
N ALA A 477 35.77 -3.04 -5.03
CA ALA A 477 35.85 -1.58 -4.88
C ALA A 477 36.32 -1.17 -3.48
N VAL A 478 35.73 -1.77 -2.43
CA VAL A 478 36.08 -1.56 -1.02
C VAL A 478 37.55 -1.94 -0.75
N SER A 479 38.02 -3.08 -1.28
CA SER A 479 39.42 -3.49 -1.11
C SER A 479 40.40 -2.53 -1.81
N VAL A 480 40.08 -2.09 -3.03
CA VAL A 480 40.90 -1.10 -3.77
C VAL A 480 40.92 0.26 -3.06
N ILE A 481 39.78 0.74 -2.55
CA ILE A 481 39.68 1.97 -1.74
C ILE A 481 40.56 1.87 -0.48
N ALA A 482 40.51 0.73 0.22
CA ALA A 482 41.32 0.49 1.41
C ALA A 482 42.84 0.46 1.10
N CYS A 483 43.24 -0.11 -0.05
CA CYS A 483 44.64 -0.13 -0.48
C CYS A 483 45.17 1.24 -0.94
N LEU A 484 44.34 2.10 -1.53
CA LEU A 484 44.77 3.36 -2.15
C LEU A 484 45.53 4.30 -1.20
N SER A 485 45.06 4.49 0.03
CA SER A 485 45.69 5.38 1.02
C SER A 485 47.11 4.93 1.46
N PRO A 486 47.31 3.70 1.98
CA PRO A 486 48.64 3.24 2.40
C PRO A 486 49.63 3.09 1.24
N VAL A 487 49.15 2.64 0.07
CA VAL A 487 50.01 2.43 -1.11
C VAL A 487 50.53 3.76 -1.65
N ARG A 488 49.68 4.80 -1.74
CA ARG A 488 50.12 6.16 -2.15
C ARG A 488 51.18 6.72 -1.21
N ARG A 489 51.01 6.55 0.11
CA ARG A 489 51.98 7.01 1.12
C ARG A 489 53.35 6.33 0.96
N ALA A 490 53.38 5.03 0.74
CA ALA A 490 54.66 4.33 0.53
C ALA A 490 55.30 4.62 -0.83
N ALA A 491 54.49 4.80 -1.88
CA ALA A 491 54.96 5.22 -3.20
C ALA A 491 55.52 6.66 -3.22
N ALA A 492 55.37 7.43 -2.13
CA ALA A 492 55.98 8.76 -1.95
C ALA A 492 57.37 8.74 -1.26
N VAL A 493 57.81 7.60 -0.68
CA VAL A 493 59.08 7.53 0.08
C VAL A 493 60.31 7.71 -0.80
N ASP A 494 61.30 8.47 -0.33
CA ASP A 494 62.59 8.71 -1.00
C ASP A 494 63.50 7.46 -0.97
N PRO A 495 64.01 6.97 -2.12
CA PRO A 495 64.96 5.85 -2.16
C PRO A 495 66.24 6.05 -1.33
N ALA A 496 66.72 7.28 -1.18
CA ALA A 496 67.99 7.58 -0.51
C ALA A 496 67.92 7.30 1.00
N LEU A 497 66.79 7.61 1.65
CA LEU A 497 66.55 7.31 3.07
C LEU A 497 66.44 5.80 3.30
N VAL A 498 65.64 5.13 2.47
CA VAL A 498 65.39 3.68 2.57
C VAL A 498 66.67 2.85 2.44
N LEU A 499 67.58 3.23 1.54
CA LEU A 499 68.85 2.53 1.35
C LEU A 499 69.90 2.83 2.44
N ARG A 500 69.73 3.89 3.23
CA ARG A 500 70.53 4.16 4.44
C ARG A 500 70.02 3.40 5.67
N GLY A 501 68.80 2.88 5.63
CA GLY A 501 68.15 2.21 6.77
C GLY A 501 67.49 3.19 7.76
N GLU A 502 67.17 4.40 7.30
CA GLU A 502 66.50 5.48 8.05
C GLU A 502 64.97 5.48 7.84
#